data_AF-X1S5I1-F1
#
_entry.id   AF-X1S5I1-F1
#
_cell.length_a   1.000
_cell.length_b   1.000
_cell.length_c   1.000
_cell.angle_alpha   90.00
_cell.angle_beta   90.00
_cell.angle_gamma   90.00
#
_symmetry.space_group_name_H-M   'P 1'
#
loop_
_entity.id
_entity.type
_entity.pdbx_description
1 polymer ?
#
loop_
_entity_poly.entity_id
_entity_poly.type
_entity_poly.pdbx_seq_one_letter_code
_entity_poly.pdbx_strand_id
1 'polypeptide(L)'
;LKKEGSLWLNIGDTYGGSCQGGGDTGLSKERHRKELLTYTNKPQRKLMPKCLLMIPERLAWSLIQNGWILRNKIIWYKPNSMPSSVKDRLSNRWEGLFLFVKSSKPVYWTNRKTGKLVTKQPLGTKGIEEIDWEWRNIEGSWQRPNRDEIFKIPSRQKSTYATAKLKKVSLWTAHDYYFDLDAVREAYTDSTHERMKYPINKIPRAWTDEKATPMSGGKTPNFNISDVGKNPGDVFEINTQPFPKAHFAVFPEKLCEKPIKVGCPEQ
;
A
#
# COMPACT_ATOMS: atom_id res chain seq x y z
N LEU A 1 10.30 -14.06 -12.66
CA LEU A 1 10.27 -12.63 -12.30
C LEU A 1 11.69 -12.09 -12.14
N LYS A 2 11.97 -10.93 -12.74
CA LYS A 2 13.23 -10.16 -12.53
C LYS A 2 13.35 -9.69 -11.07
N LYS A 3 14.51 -9.18 -10.65
CA LYS A 3 14.70 -8.63 -9.29
C LYS A 3 13.86 -7.37 -9.03
N GLU A 4 13.71 -6.54 -10.06
CA GLU A 4 12.91 -5.29 -10.05
C GLU A 4 11.39 -5.51 -10.16
N GLY A 5 10.93 -6.73 -10.45
CA GLY A 5 9.51 -6.99 -10.73
C GLY A 5 8.66 -7.16 -9.48
N SER A 6 7.40 -6.73 -9.57
CA SER A 6 6.34 -7.02 -8.60
C SER A 6 5.51 -8.24 -9.04
N LEU A 7 4.89 -8.91 -8.06
CA LEU A 7 3.91 -9.99 -8.24
C LEU A 7 2.62 -9.58 -7.54
N TRP A 8 1.53 -9.52 -8.30
CA TRP A 8 0.19 -9.24 -7.81
C TRP A 8 -0.60 -10.56 -7.78
N LEU A 9 -1.06 -10.95 -6.61
CA LEU A 9 -1.74 -12.23 -6.39
C LEU A 9 -3.12 -12.01 -5.75
N ASN A 10 -4.17 -12.32 -6.49
CA ASN A 10 -5.49 -12.58 -5.91
C ASN A 10 -5.67 -14.11 -5.82
N ILE A 11 -6.21 -14.58 -4.69
CA ILE A 11 -6.60 -15.97 -4.51
C ILE A 11 -7.76 -16.03 -3.52
N GLY A 12 -8.84 -16.73 -3.89
CA GLY A 12 -9.97 -16.98 -3.01
C GLY A 12 -9.66 -18.01 -1.93
N ASP A 13 -10.30 -17.87 -0.77
CA ASP A 13 -10.26 -18.90 0.27
C ASP A 13 -11.48 -19.83 0.18
N THR A 14 -11.39 -21.00 0.80
CA THR A 14 -12.45 -22.00 0.83
C THR A 14 -12.70 -22.51 2.25
N TYR A 15 -13.88 -23.10 2.46
CA TYR A 15 -14.24 -23.72 3.73
C TYR A 15 -14.00 -25.23 3.66
N GLY A 16 -13.62 -25.83 4.80
CA GLY A 16 -13.61 -27.28 4.98
C GLY A 16 -14.99 -27.87 4.67
N GLY A 17 -15.09 -28.61 3.56
CA GLY A 17 -16.33 -29.24 3.11
C GLY A 17 -16.58 -30.59 3.77
N SER A 18 -17.83 -31.03 3.80
CA SER A 18 -18.21 -32.40 4.21
C SER A 18 -17.95 -33.47 3.14
N CYS A 19 -17.39 -33.08 1.99
CA CYS A 19 -17.25 -33.92 0.78
C CYS A 19 -18.57 -34.52 0.24
N GLN A 20 -19.73 -33.97 0.61
CA GLN A 20 -21.05 -34.43 0.16
C GLN A 20 -21.60 -33.72 -1.09
N GLY A 21 -20.83 -32.78 -1.66
CA GLY A 21 -21.15 -32.10 -2.93
C GLY A 21 -20.83 -32.97 -4.15
N GLY A 22 -21.52 -34.10 -4.32
CA GLY A 22 -21.45 -34.89 -5.54
C GLY A 22 -22.28 -34.25 -6.65
N GLY A 23 -21.64 -33.70 -7.68
CA GLY A 23 -22.34 -33.25 -8.88
C GLY A 23 -22.87 -34.43 -9.69
N ASP A 24 -24.12 -34.36 -10.14
CA ASP A 24 -24.69 -35.32 -11.09
C ASP A 24 -24.00 -35.09 -12.45
N THR A 25 -23.02 -35.93 -12.82
CA THR A 25 -22.11 -35.70 -13.96
C THR A 25 -22.74 -35.92 -15.33
N GLY A 26 -24.07 -36.00 -15.42
CA GLY A 26 -24.82 -36.29 -16.65
C GLY A 26 -24.62 -37.72 -17.18
N LEU A 27 -23.78 -38.53 -16.54
CA LEU A 27 -23.58 -39.93 -16.87
C LEU A 27 -24.82 -40.72 -16.44
N SER A 28 -25.40 -41.49 -17.38
CA SER A 28 -26.66 -42.20 -17.16
C SER A 28 -26.64 -43.06 -15.87
N LYS A 29 -27.72 -43.00 -15.10
CA LYS A 29 -27.81 -43.48 -13.71
C LYS A 29 -27.60 -44.99 -13.50
N GLU A 30 -27.50 -45.77 -14.57
CA GLU A 30 -27.46 -47.23 -14.52
C GLU A 30 -26.06 -47.86 -14.59
N ARG A 31 -25.07 -47.25 -15.27
CA ARG A 31 -23.88 -47.99 -15.71
C ARG A 31 -22.57 -47.80 -14.94
N HIS A 32 -22.52 -46.93 -13.93
CA HIS A 32 -21.24 -46.58 -13.28
C HIS A 32 -21.26 -46.51 -11.74
N ARG A 33 -22.28 -47.07 -11.09
CA ARG A 33 -22.35 -47.06 -9.61
C ARG A 33 -21.44 -48.08 -8.92
N LYS A 34 -20.95 -49.14 -9.61
CA LYS A 34 -20.16 -50.21 -8.95
C LYS A 34 -18.65 -49.99 -8.97
N GLU A 35 -18.07 -49.46 -10.05
CA GLU A 35 -16.61 -49.31 -10.19
C GLU A 35 -16.08 -47.96 -9.68
N LEU A 36 -16.77 -46.84 -9.92
CA LEU A 36 -16.37 -45.53 -9.39
C LEU A 36 -16.44 -45.44 -7.86
N LEU A 37 -17.17 -46.34 -7.19
CA LEU A 37 -17.19 -46.43 -5.73
C LEU A 37 -15.83 -46.84 -5.13
N THR A 38 -14.89 -47.39 -5.90
CA THR A 38 -13.53 -47.69 -5.40
C THR A 38 -12.63 -46.47 -5.30
N TYR A 39 -12.92 -45.40 -6.07
CA TYR A 39 -12.46 -44.05 -5.74
C TYR A 39 -13.34 -43.43 -4.62
N THR A 40 -13.57 -44.22 -3.56
CA THR A 40 -14.09 -43.69 -2.29
C THR A 40 -13.27 -42.45 -1.93
N ASN A 41 -13.97 -41.36 -1.65
CA ASN A 41 -13.38 -40.16 -1.08
C ASN A 41 -12.74 -40.53 0.27
N LYS A 42 -11.46 -40.96 0.25
CA LYS A 42 -10.62 -40.93 1.44
C LYS A 42 -10.68 -39.46 1.91
N PRO A 43 -11.22 -39.18 3.12
CA PRO A 43 -11.45 -37.80 3.54
C PRO A 43 -10.13 -37.04 3.43
N GLN A 44 -10.15 -35.91 2.71
CA GLN A 44 -8.96 -35.09 2.43
C GLN A 44 -8.42 -34.47 3.72
N ARG A 45 -7.72 -35.29 4.53
CA ARG A 45 -7.43 -35.07 5.96
C ARG A 45 -8.71 -34.85 6.80
N LYS A 46 -8.54 -34.85 8.13
CA LYS A 46 -9.56 -34.39 9.08
C LYS A 46 -9.63 -32.85 9.07
N LEU A 47 -9.96 -32.25 7.92
CA LEU A 47 -10.27 -30.83 7.87
C LEU A 47 -11.59 -30.57 8.62
N MET A 48 -11.60 -29.58 9.52
CA MET A 48 -12.78 -29.28 10.31
C MET A 48 -13.88 -28.71 9.39
N PRO A 49 -15.07 -29.34 9.32
CA PRO A 49 -16.16 -28.85 8.49
C PRO A 49 -16.55 -27.42 8.87
N LYS A 50 -16.92 -26.61 7.87
CA LYS A 50 -17.30 -25.19 8.03
C LYS A 50 -16.20 -24.26 8.55
N CYS A 51 -14.99 -24.74 8.79
CA CYS A 51 -13.83 -23.91 9.12
C CYS A 51 -13.27 -23.26 7.85
N LEU A 52 -12.94 -21.96 7.91
CA LEU A 52 -12.26 -21.27 6.82
C LEU A 52 -10.79 -21.75 6.77
N LEU A 53 -10.30 -22.17 5.60
CA LEU A 53 -9.03 -22.86 5.50
C LEU A 53 -7.79 -21.95 5.58
N MET A 54 -7.96 -20.63 5.43
CA MET A 54 -6.89 -19.63 5.41
C MET A 54 -5.87 -19.89 4.29
N ILE A 55 -6.34 -20.35 3.12
CA ILE A 55 -5.47 -20.63 1.96
C ILE A 55 -4.66 -19.39 1.54
N PRO A 56 -5.23 -18.18 1.41
CA PRO A 56 -4.48 -16.99 1.00
C PRO A 56 -3.37 -16.64 2.01
N GLU A 57 -3.69 -16.65 3.31
CA GLU A 57 -2.75 -16.36 4.39
C GLU A 57 -1.64 -17.41 4.48
N ARG A 58 -1.96 -18.71 4.33
CA ARG A 58 -0.96 -19.79 4.30
C ARG A 58 -0.04 -19.69 3.10
N LEU A 59 -0.57 -19.36 1.92
CA LEU A 59 0.22 -19.15 0.73
C LEU A 59 1.12 -17.92 0.88
N ALA A 60 0.60 -16.81 1.42
CA ALA A 60 1.37 -15.61 1.70
C ALA A 60 2.50 -15.87 2.70
N TRP A 61 2.21 -16.59 3.79
CA TRP A 61 3.21 -17.02 4.77
C TRP A 61 4.30 -17.90 4.14
N SER A 62 3.91 -18.87 3.32
CA SER A 62 4.86 -19.73 2.59
C SER A 62 5.74 -18.93 1.63
N LEU A 63 5.18 -17.95 0.91
CA LEU A 63 5.97 -17.06 0.04
C LEU A 63 6.99 -16.24 0.85
N ILE A 64 6.61 -15.71 2.02
CA ILE A 64 7.51 -15.00 2.92
C ILE A 64 8.65 -15.91 3.42
N GLN A 65 8.34 -17.14 3.82
CA GLN A 65 9.35 -18.14 4.21
C GLN A 65 10.31 -18.50 3.05
N ASN A 66 9.83 -18.45 1.80
CA ASN A 66 10.62 -18.63 0.59
C ASN A 66 11.35 -17.34 0.12
N GLY A 67 11.44 -16.31 0.98
CA GLY A 67 12.23 -15.10 0.73
C GLY A 67 11.54 -14.04 -0.13
N TRP A 68 10.24 -14.15 -0.40
CA TRP A 68 9.45 -13.05 -0.97
C TRP A 68 9.11 -12.02 0.10
N ILE A 69 8.95 -10.75 -0.30
CA ILE A 69 8.59 -9.66 0.60
C ILE A 69 7.17 -9.22 0.26
N LEU A 70 6.24 -9.43 1.20
CA LEU A 70 4.89 -8.85 1.12
C LEU A 70 4.98 -7.35 1.42
N ARG A 71 4.67 -6.50 0.44
CA ARG A 71 4.68 -5.03 0.58
C ARG A 71 3.34 -4.46 0.98
N ASN A 72 2.25 -5.04 0.49
CA ASN A 72 0.90 -4.62 0.82
C ASN A 72 -0.12 -5.77 0.70
N LYS A 73 -1.18 -5.74 1.51
CA LYS A 73 -2.37 -6.60 1.37
C LYS A 73 -3.58 -5.68 1.14
N ILE A 74 -3.98 -5.58 -0.12
CA ILE A 74 -5.07 -4.73 -0.58
C ILE A 74 -6.40 -5.50 -0.47
N ILE A 75 -7.47 -4.80 -0.09
CA ILE A 75 -8.83 -5.32 -0.01
C ILE A 75 -9.55 -4.97 -1.30
N TRP A 76 -9.88 -5.96 -2.13
CA TRP A 76 -10.86 -5.79 -3.20
C TRP A 76 -12.26 -5.95 -2.61
N TYR A 77 -12.98 -4.84 -2.45
CA TYR A 77 -14.38 -4.82 -2.03
C TYR A 77 -15.31 -4.87 -3.24
N LYS A 78 -16.32 -5.73 -3.19
CA LYS A 78 -17.34 -5.93 -4.23
C LYS A 78 -18.72 -5.47 -3.71
N PRO A 79 -19.14 -4.22 -3.96
CA PRO A 79 -20.42 -3.69 -3.48
C PRO A 79 -21.61 -4.60 -3.81
N ASN A 80 -21.69 -5.05 -5.06
CA ASN A 80 -22.75 -5.91 -5.60
C ASN A 80 -22.37 -7.40 -5.56
N SER A 81 -21.72 -7.86 -4.49
CA SER A 81 -21.42 -9.28 -4.29
C SER A 81 -22.71 -10.13 -4.17
N MET A 82 -22.75 -11.28 -4.84
CA MET A 82 -23.83 -12.26 -4.68
C MET A 82 -23.99 -12.68 -3.19
N PRO A 83 -25.17 -12.57 -2.58
CA PRO A 83 -25.39 -13.04 -1.22
C PRO A 83 -25.36 -14.57 -1.15
N SER A 84 -24.85 -15.12 -0.05
CA SER A 84 -24.91 -16.55 0.22
C SER A 84 -26.10 -16.89 1.12
N SER A 85 -26.83 -17.97 0.80
CA SER A 85 -27.96 -18.49 1.59
C SER A 85 -27.57 -19.21 2.89
N VAL A 86 -26.29 -19.14 3.28
CA VAL A 86 -25.74 -19.88 4.41
C VAL A 86 -26.10 -19.19 5.73
N LYS A 87 -26.64 -19.95 6.69
CA LYS A 87 -27.17 -19.43 7.96
C LYS A 87 -26.12 -19.31 9.09
N ASP A 88 -24.94 -19.92 8.95
CA ASP A 88 -23.92 -20.00 10.01
C ASP A 88 -22.78 -18.98 9.89
N ARG A 89 -22.83 -18.08 8.90
CA ARG A 89 -21.81 -17.05 8.67
C ARG A 89 -22.31 -15.91 7.79
N LEU A 90 -21.57 -14.80 7.78
CA LEU A 90 -21.80 -13.69 6.86
C LEU A 90 -21.36 -14.04 5.43
N SER A 91 -22.01 -13.43 4.43
CA SER A 91 -21.63 -13.56 3.02
C SER A 91 -20.30 -12.86 2.75
N ASN A 92 -19.37 -13.52 2.05
CA ASN A 92 -18.09 -12.90 1.73
C ASN A 92 -18.25 -11.85 0.60
N ARG A 93 -17.96 -10.58 0.92
CA ARG A 93 -18.05 -9.43 0.00
C ARG A 93 -16.71 -8.92 -0.51
N TRP A 94 -15.58 -9.46 -0.04
CA TRP A 94 -14.25 -8.94 -0.37
C TRP A 94 -13.25 -10.07 -0.62
N GLU A 95 -12.14 -9.71 -1.27
CA GLU A 95 -11.03 -10.62 -1.53
C GLU A 95 -9.69 -9.92 -1.29
N GLY A 96 -8.66 -10.69 -0.95
CA GLY A 96 -7.30 -10.19 -0.76
C GLY A 96 -6.54 -10.10 -2.08
N LEU A 97 -5.89 -8.97 -2.33
CA LEU A 97 -4.90 -8.78 -3.39
C LEU A 97 -3.54 -8.51 -2.72
N PHE A 98 -2.61 -9.45 -2.87
CA PHE A 98 -1.30 -9.39 -2.23
C PHE A 98 -0.25 -8.86 -3.21
N LEU A 99 0.52 -7.86 -2.78
CA LEU A 99 1.67 -7.32 -3.51
C LEU A 99 2.97 -7.92 -2.96
N PHE A 100 3.59 -8.81 -3.71
CA PHE A 100 4.89 -9.41 -3.40
C PHE A 100 6.01 -8.83 -4.27
N VAL A 101 7.21 -8.72 -3.70
CA VAL A 101 8.43 -8.34 -4.42
C VAL A 101 9.59 -9.27 -4.05
N LYS A 102 10.61 -9.31 -4.91
CA LYS A 102 11.74 -10.26 -4.80
C LYS A 102 12.98 -9.68 -4.08
N SER A 103 13.06 -8.37 -3.90
CA SER A 103 14.21 -7.67 -3.32
C SER A 103 13.78 -6.54 -2.39
N SER A 104 14.59 -6.30 -1.35
CA SER A 104 14.63 -5.03 -0.58
C SER A 104 15.92 -4.24 -0.84
N LYS A 105 16.86 -4.80 -1.59
CA LYS A 105 18.09 -4.13 -2.01
C LYS A 105 17.82 -3.31 -3.27
N PRO A 106 18.32 -2.07 -3.36
CA PRO A 106 18.24 -1.27 -4.58
C PRO A 106 18.73 -2.03 -5.82
N VAL A 107 17.94 -1.97 -6.88
CA VAL A 107 18.22 -2.56 -8.19
C VAL A 107 18.53 -1.48 -9.22
N TYR A 108 17.89 -0.31 -9.10
CA TYR A 108 18.13 0.85 -9.97
C TYR A 108 17.97 2.17 -9.20
N TRP A 109 18.41 3.25 -9.83
CA TRP A 109 18.34 4.62 -9.31
C TRP A 109 17.67 5.52 -10.34
N THR A 110 16.83 6.45 -9.89
CA THR A 110 16.27 7.51 -10.74
C THR A 110 16.73 8.88 -10.27
N ASN A 111 16.99 9.77 -11.23
CA ASN A 111 17.33 11.16 -10.95
C ASN A 111 16.07 12.03 -10.91
N ARG A 112 15.85 12.75 -9.81
CA ARG A 112 14.65 13.58 -9.59
C ARG A 112 14.53 14.79 -10.52
N LYS A 113 15.64 15.32 -11.05
CA LYS A 113 15.62 16.46 -12.00
C LYS A 113 15.59 16.01 -13.45
N THR A 114 16.40 15.02 -13.80
CA THR A 114 16.61 14.64 -15.22
C THR A 114 15.81 13.43 -15.67
N GLY A 115 15.07 12.76 -14.77
CA GLY A 115 14.30 11.54 -15.07
C GLY A 115 15.15 10.30 -15.40
N LYS A 116 16.47 10.44 -15.56
CA LYS A 116 17.36 9.36 -15.99
C LYS A 116 17.33 8.18 -15.01
N LEU A 117 17.16 6.98 -15.56
CA LEU A 117 17.24 5.70 -14.85
C LEU A 117 18.63 5.08 -15.06
N VAL A 118 19.25 4.61 -13.98
CA VAL A 118 20.60 4.00 -14.00
C VAL A 118 20.62 2.73 -13.14
N THR A 119 21.22 1.66 -13.65
CA THR A 119 21.29 0.35 -12.96
C THR A 119 22.53 0.16 -12.07
N LYS A 120 23.54 1.04 -12.21
CA LYS A 120 24.70 1.13 -11.32
C LYS A 120 24.49 2.23 -10.29
N GLN A 121 24.98 2.03 -9.07
CA GLN A 121 24.89 3.03 -8.01
C GLN A 121 25.62 4.33 -8.42
N PRO A 122 24.95 5.49 -8.48
CA PRO A 122 25.57 6.78 -8.79
C PRO A 122 26.38 7.31 -7.59
N LEU A 123 27.27 8.26 -7.85
CA LEU A 123 28.15 8.88 -6.83
C LEU A 123 27.38 9.69 -5.78
N GLY A 124 26.14 10.10 -6.08
CA GLY A 124 25.28 10.85 -5.18
C GLY A 124 25.93 12.15 -4.70
N THR A 125 26.00 12.38 -3.39
CA THR A 125 26.59 13.60 -2.82
C THR A 125 28.11 13.74 -3.01
N LYS A 126 28.79 12.74 -3.59
CA LYS A 126 30.21 12.80 -4.00
C LYS A 126 30.41 13.16 -5.48
N GLY A 127 29.34 13.22 -6.27
CA GLY A 127 29.37 13.52 -7.70
C GLY A 127 29.36 15.02 -8.01
N ILE A 128 28.83 15.38 -9.17
CA ILE A 128 28.79 16.74 -9.70
C ILE A 128 27.55 17.47 -9.15
N GLU A 129 27.70 18.76 -8.82
CA GLU A 129 26.59 19.62 -8.41
C GLU A 129 25.57 19.80 -9.54
N GLU A 130 24.30 20.02 -9.19
CA GLU A 130 23.12 20.08 -10.08
C GLU A 130 22.76 18.78 -10.81
N ILE A 131 23.72 17.89 -11.08
CA ILE A 131 23.51 16.58 -11.72
C ILE A 131 23.24 15.49 -10.66
N ASP A 132 24.15 15.29 -9.71
CA ASP A 132 24.07 14.21 -8.72
C ASP A 132 23.51 14.66 -7.36
N TRP A 133 23.68 15.95 -7.05
CA TRP A 133 23.26 16.56 -5.78
C TRP A 133 23.04 18.07 -5.93
N GLU A 134 22.27 18.64 -5.02
CA GLU A 134 22.04 20.08 -4.91
C GLU A 134 22.16 20.53 -3.44
N TRP A 135 22.39 21.83 -3.22
CA TRP A 135 22.08 22.44 -1.94
C TRP A 135 20.58 22.71 -1.86
N ARG A 136 19.97 22.26 -0.76
CA ARG A 136 18.59 22.59 -0.43
C ARG A 136 18.55 23.31 0.92
N ASN A 137 17.79 24.40 0.99
CA ASN A 137 17.49 25.07 2.24
C ASN A 137 16.69 24.11 3.14
N ILE A 138 17.17 23.87 4.36
CA ILE A 138 16.30 23.35 5.42
C ILE A 138 15.58 24.55 6.03
N GLU A 139 14.34 24.81 5.61
CA GLU A 139 13.41 25.54 6.45
C GLU A 139 13.13 24.69 7.70
N GLY A 140 13.44 25.24 8.88
CA GLY A 140 13.37 24.50 10.14
C GLY A 140 14.62 24.58 11.04
N SER A 141 15.55 25.52 10.80
CA SER A 141 16.65 25.79 11.74
C SER A 141 16.76 27.30 12.10
N TRP A 142 16.33 27.63 13.33
CA TRP A 142 16.18 28.94 14.02
C TRP A 142 17.46 29.82 14.09
N GLN A 143 17.49 31.12 13.81
CA GLN A 143 18.76 31.89 13.93
C GLN A 143 19.21 32.20 15.38
N ARG A 144 20.53 32.20 15.67
CA ARG A 144 21.12 32.71 16.94
C ARG A 144 21.06 34.24 16.95
N PRO A 145 20.45 34.90 17.97
CA PRO A 145 20.41 36.35 18.08
C PRO A 145 21.82 36.94 18.15
N ASN A 146 21.96 38.19 17.70
CA ASN A 146 23.24 38.88 17.76
C ASN A 146 23.65 39.14 19.23
N ARG A 147 24.95 39.32 19.52
CA ARG A 147 25.46 39.38 20.91
C ARG A 147 24.73 40.42 21.78
N ASP A 148 24.39 41.56 21.18
CA ASP A 148 23.72 42.69 21.84
C ASP A 148 22.20 42.49 22.01
N GLU A 149 21.63 41.50 21.34
CA GLU A 149 20.23 41.09 21.45
C GLU A 149 20.03 40.00 22.51
N ILE A 150 21.04 39.14 22.73
CA ILE A 150 21.03 38.06 23.74
C ILE A 150 20.72 38.57 25.17
N PHE A 151 21.08 39.82 25.48
CA PHE A 151 20.81 40.44 26.77
C PHE A 151 19.36 40.91 26.94
N LYS A 152 18.63 41.16 25.85
CA LYS A 152 17.22 41.61 25.86
C LYS A 152 16.21 40.47 26.02
N ILE A 153 16.70 39.22 25.99
CA ILE A 153 15.88 38.01 25.94
C ILE A 153 15.80 37.36 27.34
N PRO A 154 14.60 37.09 27.88
CA PRO A 154 14.42 36.43 29.17
C PRO A 154 15.18 35.10 29.26
N SER A 155 15.79 34.81 30.42
CA SER A 155 16.73 33.68 30.60
C SER A 155 16.21 32.32 30.12
N ARG A 156 14.91 32.05 30.26
CA ARG A 156 14.24 30.82 29.81
C ARG A 156 14.23 30.59 28.29
N GLN A 157 14.43 31.61 27.46
CA GLN A 157 14.40 31.49 25.99
C GLN A 157 15.80 31.37 25.35
N LYS A 158 16.88 31.35 26.14
CA LYS A 158 18.26 31.39 25.61
C LYS A 158 18.74 30.09 24.93
N SER A 159 18.00 28.99 25.04
CA SER A 159 18.41 27.66 24.57
C SER A 159 17.98 27.30 23.14
N THR A 160 17.10 28.07 22.51
CA THR A 160 16.38 27.66 21.29
C THR A 160 16.82 28.41 20.03
N TYR A 161 18.09 28.24 19.63
CA TYR A 161 18.65 28.88 18.43
C TYR A 161 19.71 28.02 17.69
N ALA A 162 19.48 27.68 16.42
CA ALA A 162 20.39 26.94 15.51
C ALA A 162 20.16 27.31 14.00
N THR A 163 20.98 28.20 13.41
CA THR A 163 20.75 28.93 12.12
C THR A 163 20.32 28.11 10.90
N ALA A 164 19.67 28.74 9.92
CA ALA A 164 19.28 28.17 8.62
C ALA A 164 20.48 27.47 7.95
N LYS A 165 20.40 26.15 7.77
CA LYS A 165 21.49 25.34 7.21
C LYS A 165 21.12 24.82 5.83
N LEU A 166 21.88 25.28 4.82
CA LEU A 166 21.98 24.60 3.53
C LEU A 166 22.41 23.15 3.77
N LYS A 167 21.64 22.20 3.25
CA LYS A 167 21.97 20.77 3.30
C LYS A 167 22.24 20.26 1.90
N LYS A 168 23.34 19.52 1.77
CA LYS A 168 23.68 18.74 0.58
C LYS A 168 22.69 17.58 0.44
N VAL A 169 21.87 17.58 -0.61
CA VAL A 169 20.84 16.57 -0.88
C VAL A 169 21.15 15.90 -2.21
N SER A 170 21.17 14.57 -2.27
CA SER A 170 21.33 13.89 -3.57
C SER A 170 20.04 13.93 -4.37
N LEU A 171 20.17 14.12 -5.67
CA LEU A 171 19.08 14.06 -6.64
C LEU A 171 18.70 12.62 -7.02
N TRP A 172 19.53 11.64 -6.66
CA TRP A 172 19.29 10.23 -6.94
C TRP A 172 18.44 9.57 -5.84
N THR A 173 17.40 8.86 -6.26
CA THR A 173 16.58 8.00 -5.41
C THR A 173 16.85 6.55 -5.75
N ALA A 174 17.07 5.71 -4.74
CA ALA A 174 17.35 4.28 -4.89
C ALA A 174 16.05 3.47 -4.80
N HIS A 175 15.82 2.55 -5.74
CA HIS A 175 14.59 1.75 -5.83
C HIS A 175 14.91 0.27 -5.82
N ASP A 176 14.20 -0.49 -5.00
CA ASP A 176 14.35 -1.94 -4.81
C ASP A 176 13.45 -2.78 -5.74
N TYR A 177 12.34 -2.22 -6.19
CA TYR A 177 11.47 -2.75 -7.25
C TYR A 177 10.77 -1.60 -8.00
N TYR A 178 10.20 -1.87 -9.17
CA TYR A 178 9.43 -0.89 -9.91
C TYR A 178 8.04 -0.71 -9.28
N PHE A 179 7.76 0.52 -8.85
CA PHE A 179 6.48 0.95 -8.32
C PHE A 179 6.26 2.44 -8.57
N ASP A 180 5.45 2.79 -9.57
CA ASP A 180 5.01 4.16 -9.79
C ASP A 180 3.71 4.43 -9.02
N LEU A 181 3.80 5.12 -7.89
CA LEU A 181 2.62 5.56 -7.13
C LEU A 181 1.90 6.73 -7.79
N ASP A 182 2.65 7.58 -8.52
CA ASP A 182 2.15 8.85 -9.04
C ASP A 182 1.19 8.59 -10.21
N ALA A 183 1.41 7.52 -10.98
CA ALA A 183 0.52 6.98 -12.02
C ALA A 183 -0.89 6.56 -11.55
N VAL A 184 -1.12 6.43 -10.23
CA VAL A 184 -2.44 6.08 -9.65
C VAL A 184 -2.89 7.01 -8.52
N ARG A 185 -2.26 8.19 -8.37
CA ARG A 185 -2.73 9.20 -7.41
C ARG A 185 -4.13 9.66 -7.73
N GLU A 186 -4.83 10.01 -6.67
CA GLU A 186 -6.16 10.59 -6.72
C GLU A 186 -6.09 12.05 -6.25
N ALA A 187 -7.00 12.90 -6.72
CA ALA A 187 -7.10 14.26 -6.21
C ALA A 187 -7.43 14.28 -4.71
N TYR A 188 -6.95 15.30 -4.00
CA TYR A 188 -7.43 15.59 -2.64
C TYR A 188 -8.88 16.08 -2.71
N THR A 189 -9.68 15.75 -1.69
CA THR A 189 -11.05 16.27 -1.57
C THR A 189 -11.03 17.76 -1.23
N ASP A 190 -12.08 18.50 -1.59
CA ASP A 190 -12.21 19.92 -1.25
C ASP A 190 -12.13 20.15 0.27
N SER A 191 -12.77 19.28 1.05
CA SER A 191 -12.66 19.27 2.52
C SER A 191 -11.23 19.07 3.04
N THR A 192 -10.34 18.44 2.26
CA THR A 192 -8.91 18.35 2.58
C THR A 192 -8.20 19.65 2.23
N HIS A 193 -8.46 20.24 1.06
CA HIS A 193 -7.95 21.57 0.68
C HIS A 193 -8.39 22.66 1.67
N GLU A 194 -9.63 22.62 2.16
CA GLU A 194 -10.12 23.53 3.19
C GLU A 194 -9.38 23.34 4.51
N ARG A 195 -9.17 22.10 4.97
CA ARG A 195 -8.35 21.82 6.15
C ARG A 195 -6.91 22.33 6.00
N MET A 196 -6.34 22.27 4.80
CA MET A 196 -4.99 22.81 4.52
C MET A 196 -4.91 24.35 4.64
N LYS A 197 -6.02 25.08 4.43
CA LYS A 197 -6.06 26.56 4.60
C LYS A 197 -5.90 27.00 6.06
N TYR A 198 -6.18 26.12 7.02
CA TYR A 198 -6.15 26.46 8.45
C TYR A 198 -4.89 25.91 9.14
N PRO A 199 -4.04 26.76 9.75
CA PRO A 199 -2.95 26.28 10.59
C PRO A 199 -3.53 25.60 11.84
N ILE A 200 -3.10 24.35 12.11
CA ILE A 200 -3.55 23.52 13.24
C ILE A 200 -3.46 24.25 14.60
N ASN A 201 -2.56 25.23 14.73
CA ASN A 201 -2.36 26.06 15.92
C ASN A 201 -3.59 26.94 16.29
N LYS A 202 -4.69 26.88 15.53
CA LYS A 202 -5.97 27.54 15.83
C LYS A 202 -7.14 26.58 16.13
N ILE A 203 -6.90 25.34 16.53
CA ILE A 203 -7.94 24.55 17.22
C ILE A 203 -8.12 25.17 18.61
N PRO A 204 -9.27 25.81 18.94
CA PRO A 204 -9.57 26.14 20.33
C PRO A 204 -9.76 24.80 21.04
N ARG A 205 -9.07 24.58 22.15
CA ARG A 205 -9.39 23.41 22.99
C ARG A 205 -10.81 23.62 23.51
N ALA A 206 -11.75 22.84 22.96
CA ALA A 206 -13.00 22.61 23.66
C ALA A 206 -12.62 22.01 25.02
N TRP A 207 -12.97 22.73 26.09
CA TRP A 207 -12.54 22.49 27.48
C TRP A 207 -11.05 22.79 27.77
N THR A 208 -10.77 23.98 28.34
CA THR A 208 -10.12 24.22 29.65
C THR A 208 -9.81 25.71 29.82
N ASP A 209 -10.32 26.32 30.90
CA ASP A 209 -9.95 27.59 31.55
C ASP A 209 -9.44 28.78 30.72
N GLU A 210 -10.13 29.92 30.86
CA GLU A 210 -9.81 31.24 30.30
C GLU A 210 -8.41 31.79 30.69
N LYS A 211 -7.71 31.14 31.63
CA LYS A 211 -6.37 31.52 32.12
C LYS A 211 -5.25 30.61 31.63
N ALA A 212 -5.55 29.59 30.81
CA ALA A 212 -4.54 28.73 30.22
C ALA A 212 -3.73 29.49 29.16
N THR A 213 -2.49 29.86 29.47
CA THR A 213 -1.57 30.41 28.46
C THR A 213 -1.33 29.36 27.38
N PRO A 214 -1.51 29.69 26.08
CA PRO A 214 -1.36 28.71 25.02
C PRO A 214 0.10 28.24 24.95
N MET A 215 0.33 26.95 25.16
CA MET A 215 1.64 26.32 24.97
C MET A 215 2.06 26.39 23.50
N SER A 216 2.78 27.44 23.13
CA SER A 216 3.61 27.47 21.93
C SER A 216 4.66 26.38 22.04
N GLY A 217 4.60 25.36 21.17
CA GLY A 217 5.51 24.21 21.25
C GLY A 217 5.09 22.97 20.46
N GLY A 218 3.82 22.86 20.06
CA GLY A 218 3.42 21.87 19.06
C GLY A 218 4.07 22.21 17.71
N LYS A 219 5.10 21.45 17.31
CA LYS A 219 5.57 21.46 15.93
C LYS A 219 4.37 21.14 15.04
N THR A 220 4.15 21.93 13.99
CA THR A 220 3.17 21.57 12.96
C THR A 220 3.47 20.14 12.51
N PRO A 221 2.47 19.24 12.50
CA PRO A 221 2.56 18.08 11.64
C PRO A 221 2.67 18.64 10.23
N ASN A 222 3.88 18.62 9.67
CA ASN A 222 4.04 18.83 8.25
C ASN A 222 3.32 17.66 7.60
N PHE A 223 2.06 17.86 7.22
CA PHE A 223 1.40 16.98 6.29
C PHE A 223 2.29 17.00 5.05
N ASN A 224 3.04 15.92 4.83
CA ASN A 224 3.86 15.73 3.64
C ASN A 224 2.92 15.46 2.46
N ILE A 225 2.22 16.52 2.07
CA ILE A 225 1.31 16.61 0.95
C ILE A 225 2.15 16.53 -0.31
N SER A 226 1.67 15.78 -1.29
CA SER A 226 2.28 15.73 -2.61
C SER A 226 1.46 16.63 -3.52
N ASP A 227 2.14 17.51 -4.27
CA ASP A 227 1.48 18.39 -5.24
C ASP A 227 0.74 17.61 -6.35
N VAL A 228 1.07 16.32 -6.52
CA VAL A 228 0.49 15.39 -7.51
C VAL A 228 -0.76 14.66 -6.97
N GLY A 229 -1.11 14.79 -5.69
CA GLY A 229 -2.33 14.23 -5.10
C GLY A 229 -2.11 13.19 -3.99
N LYS A 230 -3.22 12.63 -3.47
CA LYS A 230 -3.20 11.60 -2.41
C LYS A 230 -2.85 10.21 -2.98
N ASN A 231 -2.27 9.38 -2.12
CA ASN A 231 -2.22 7.93 -2.36
C ASN A 231 -3.68 7.39 -2.38
N PRO A 232 -4.06 6.54 -3.35
CA PRO A 232 -5.41 5.98 -3.45
C PRO A 232 -5.80 5.05 -2.29
N GLY A 233 -4.84 4.59 -1.49
CA GLY A 233 -5.06 3.65 -0.39
C GLY A 233 -5.09 2.18 -0.83
N ASP A 234 -5.47 1.32 0.10
CA ASP A 234 -5.40 -0.14 0.01
C ASP A 234 -6.78 -0.82 -0.06
N VAL A 235 -7.87 -0.07 -0.27
CA VAL A 235 -9.21 -0.58 -0.49
C VAL A 235 -9.67 -0.24 -1.91
N PHE A 236 -9.87 -1.26 -2.73
CA PHE A 236 -10.34 -1.13 -4.11
C PHE A 236 -11.82 -1.50 -4.18
N GLU A 237 -12.69 -0.51 -4.33
CA GLU A 237 -14.13 -0.70 -4.52
C GLU A 237 -14.44 -0.92 -6.01
N ILE A 238 -14.60 -2.18 -6.41
CA ILE A 238 -14.77 -2.57 -7.82
C ILE A 238 -15.82 -3.70 -7.91
N ASN A 239 -16.89 -3.48 -8.69
CA ASN A 239 -17.87 -4.52 -8.96
C ASN A 239 -17.35 -5.57 -9.95
N THR A 240 -17.83 -6.81 -9.81
CA THR A 240 -17.62 -7.87 -10.81
C THR A 240 -18.30 -7.52 -12.13
N GLN A 241 -17.62 -7.78 -13.24
CA GLN A 241 -18.14 -7.57 -14.59
C GLN A 241 -18.56 -8.92 -15.20
N PRO A 242 -19.71 -9.01 -15.91
CA PRO A 242 -20.10 -10.22 -16.61
C PRO A 242 -19.17 -10.45 -17.82
N PHE A 243 -18.77 -11.70 -18.05
CA PHE A 243 -17.96 -12.09 -19.21
C PHE A 243 -18.74 -13.07 -20.09
N PRO A 244 -18.98 -12.78 -21.38
CA PRO A 244 -19.92 -13.53 -22.21
C PRO A 244 -19.37 -14.82 -22.85
N LYS A 245 -18.09 -15.15 -22.61
CA LYS A 245 -17.46 -16.38 -23.15
C LYS A 245 -17.60 -17.54 -22.14
N ALA A 246 -16.87 -18.63 -22.36
CA ALA A 246 -16.87 -19.80 -21.47
C ALA A 246 -16.62 -19.43 -19.99
N HIS A 247 -17.15 -20.26 -19.08
CA HIS A 247 -17.21 -20.06 -17.62
C HIS A 247 -15.84 -20.07 -16.91
N PHE A 248 -14.96 -19.13 -17.25
CA PHE A 248 -13.75 -18.83 -16.52
C PHE A 248 -14.04 -17.85 -15.37
N ALA A 249 -13.28 -17.96 -14.28
CA ALA A 249 -13.28 -16.96 -13.21
C ALA A 249 -12.48 -15.71 -13.67
N VAL A 250 -13.11 -14.88 -14.50
CA VAL A 250 -12.49 -13.69 -15.10
C VAL A 250 -12.53 -12.52 -14.13
N PHE A 251 -11.39 -11.85 -13.94
CA PHE A 251 -11.31 -10.61 -13.17
C PHE A 251 -11.88 -9.42 -13.97
N PRO A 252 -12.56 -8.46 -13.33
CA PRO A 252 -12.95 -7.22 -14.00
C PRO A 252 -11.71 -6.42 -14.40
N GLU A 253 -11.69 -5.84 -15.59
CA GLU A 253 -10.50 -5.18 -16.17
C GLU A 253 -9.96 -4.07 -15.25
N LYS A 254 -10.88 -3.31 -14.63
CA LYS A 254 -10.59 -2.25 -13.66
C LYS A 254 -9.76 -2.71 -12.45
N LEU A 255 -9.85 -3.98 -12.05
CA LEU A 255 -9.05 -4.53 -10.96
C LEU A 255 -7.59 -4.70 -11.36
N CYS A 256 -7.32 -4.96 -12.64
CA CYS A 256 -5.96 -5.12 -13.19
C CYS A 256 -5.32 -3.78 -13.57
N GLU A 257 -6.11 -2.74 -13.89
CA GLU A 257 -5.60 -1.41 -14.26
C GLU A 257 -4.62 -0.82 -13.23
N LYS A 258 -5.01 -0.71 -11.95
CA LYS A 258 -4.16 -0.13 -10.90
C LYS A 258 -2.84 -0.93 -10.75
N PRO A 259 -2.85 -2.27 -10.57
CA PRO A 259 -1.64 -3.10 -10.58
C PRO A 259 -0.71 -2.92 -11.80
N ILE A 260 -1.27 -2.77 -13.00
CA ILE A 260 -0.47 -2.58 -14.22
C ILE A 260 0.17 -1.19 -14.22
N LYS A 261 -0.60 -0.13 -13.98
CA LYS A 261 -0.10 1.26 -13.97
C LYS A 261 1.03 1.48 -12.97
N VAL A 262 0.96 0.89 -11.79
CA VAL A 262 2.04 1.01 -10.80
C VAL A 262 3.19 0.02 -11.03
N GLY A 263 2.90 -1.16 -11.59
CA GLY A 263 3.81 -2.31 -11.59
C GLY A 263 4.60 -2.53 -12.88
N CYS A 264 4.21 -1.87 -13.97
CA CYS A 264 4.81 -2.02 -15.29
C CYS A 264 5.32 -0.66 -15.83
N PRO A 265 6.61 -0.51 -16.14
CA PRO A 265 7.10 0.68 -16.83
C PRO A 265 6.59 0.72 -18.29
N GLU A 266 6.50 1.94 -18.84
CA GLU A 266 6.34 2.17 -20.27
C GLU A 266 7.53 1.55 -21.05
N GLN A 267 7.27 1.06 -22.27
CA GLN A 267 8.22 0.34 -23.13
C GLN A 267 8.78 1.23 -24.24
#